data_AF-A0A093GQ05-F1
#
_entry.id   AF-A0A093GQ05-F1
#
_cell.length_a   1.000
_cell.length_b   1.000
_cell.length_c   1.000
_cell.angle_alpha   90.00
_cell.angle_beta   90.00
_cell.angle_gamma   90.00
#
_symmetry.space_group_name_H-M   'P 1'
#
loop_
_entity.id
_entity.type
_entity.pdbx_description
1 polymer ?
#
loop_
_entity_poly.entity_id
_entity_poly.type
_entity_poly.pdbx_seq_one_letter_code
_entity_poly.pdbx_strand_id
1 'polypeptide(L)'
;FKVFESNEESGHLTLTIVVSGHFFISQGRTVLEGFSLIDSHKWLQIVRRAECLLFRAQAKSECRMFRVQFGGAAKEQMREFCCSCVQKLAEYLPVQVTEGPGQQLHPSLSQVGNGANQERDTDRNAAALHKAAEPRLDPCTALGESRSVRQLAQSVLRKPAELPLLYQHSAWQAEQLGPFIRLCLLDQQFPAFVEAVEKELSRLTEG
;
A
#
# COMPACT_ATOMS: atom_id res chain seq x y z
N PHE A 1 7.38 3.02 -22.44
CA PHE A 1 6.60 3.71 -21.40
C PHE A 1 5.82 4.84 -22.05
N LYS A 2 4.52 4.96 -21.77
CA LYS A 2 3.77 6.18 -22.09
C LYS A 2 4.18 7.25 -21.07
N VAL A 3 4.62 8.41 -21.53
CA VAL A 3 5.14 9.49 -20.68
C VAL A 3 4.15 10.64 -20.65
N PHE A 4 3.93 11.18 -19.46
CA PHE A 4 3.14 12.38 -19.23
C PHE A 4 4.03 13.39 -18.53
N GLU A 5 3.97 14.65 -18.95
CA GLU A 5 4.77 15.74 -18.40
C GLU A 5 3.83 16.87 -17.97
N SER A 6 4.22 17.57 -16.91
CA SER A 6 3.50 18.78 -16.50
C SER A 6 3.91 19.94 -17.39
N ASN A 7 2.95 20.58 -18.05
CA ASN A 7 3.17 21.80 -18.82
C ASN A 7 1.88 22.65 -18.85
N GLU A 8 1.97 23.85 -19.41
CA GLU A 8 0.85 24.80 -19.46
C GLU A 8 -0.32 24.29 -20.32
N GLU A 9 -0.03 23.51 -21.38
CA GLU A 9 -1.04 23.03 -22.33
C GLU A 9 -1.85 21.83 -21.81
N SER A 10 -1.17 20.86 -21.21
CA SER A 10 -1.77 19.61 -20.71
C SER A 10 -2.12 19.65 -19.22
N GLY A 11 -1.64 20.67 -18.51
CA GLY A 11 -1.84 20.85 -17.07
C GLY A 11 -0.81 20.12 -16.22
N HIS A 12 -0.83 20.42 -14.91
CA HIS A 12 0.10 19.87 -13.94
C HIS A 12 -0.30 18.47 -13.48
N LEU A 13 0.70 17.59 -13.38
CA LEU A 13 0.56 16.28 -12.75
C LEU A 13 0.56 16.44 -11.23
N THR A 14 -0.47 15.91 -10.58
CA THR A 14 -0.64 15.94 -9.14
C THR A 14 -0.76 14.52 -8.61
N LEU A 15 0.09 14.19 -7.63
CA LEU A 15 -0.01 12.98 -6.83
C LEU A 15 -0.74 13.33 -5.53
N THR A 16 -1.81 12.60 -5.23
CA THR A 16 -2.64 12.84 -4.04
C THR A 16 -2.78 11.56 -3.24
N ILE A 17 -2.51 11.65 -1.93
CA ILE A 17 -2.83 10.62 -0.95
C ILE A 17 -3.85 11.22 0.00
N VAL A 18 -5.07 10.69 0.00
CA VAL A 18 -6.14 11.14 0.91
C VAL A 18 -6.07 10.38 2.23
N VAL A 19 -6.64 10.97 3.29
CA VAL A 19 -6.66 10.38 4.64
C VAL A 19 -7.33 9.00 4.71
N SER A 20 -8.24 8.68 3.78
CA SER A 20 -8.84 7.35 3.67
C SER A 20 -7.90 6.29 3.08
N GLY A 21 -6.65 6.65 2.75
CA GLY A 21 -5.66 5.76 2.15
C GLY A 21 -5.82 5.53 0.65
N HIS A 22 -6.56 6.39 -0.06
CA HIS A 22 -6.57 6.32 -1.53
C HIS A 22 -5.44 7.14 -2.14
N PHE A 23 -4.84 6.57 -3.18
CA PHE A 23 -3.75 7.14 -3.95
C PHE A 23 -4.25 7.46 -5.36
N PHE A 24 -3.91 8.66 -5.86
CA PHE A 24 -4.22 9.08 -7.21
C PHE A 24 -3.05 9.81 -7.86
N ILE A 25 -2.89 9.62 -9.17
CA ILE A 25 -2.13 10.51 -10.03
C ILE A 25 -3.13 11.08 -11.03
N SER A 26 -3.20 12.41 -11.11
CA SER A 26 -4.11 13.11 -12.01
C SER A 26 -3.38 14.17 -12.81
N GLN A 27 -3.91 14.49 -13.99
CA GLN A 27 -3.51 15.62 -14.80
C GLN A 27 -4.76 16.41 -15.18
N GLY A 28 -4.88 17.62 -14.63
CA GLY A 28 -6.10 18.41 -14.74
C GLY A 28 -7.32 17.66 -14.20
N ARG A 29 -8.28 17.34 -15.06
CA ARG A 29 -9.50 16.58 -14.71
C ARG A 29 -9.40 15.08 -14.98
N THR A 30 -8.26 14.61 -15.48
CA THR A 30 -8.06 13.21 -15.89
C THR A 30 -7.29 12.46 -14.81
N VAL A 31 -7.83 11.32 -14.35
CA VAL A 31 -7.11 10.41 -13.46
C VAL A 31 -6.31 9.43 -14.30
N LEU A 32 -4.99 9.37 -14.08
CA LEU A 32 -4.06 8.49 -14.78
C LEU A 32 -3.86 7.18 -14.01
N GLU A 33 -3.76 7.26 -12.69
CA GLU A 33 -3.66 6.13 -11.78
C GLU A 33 -4.55 6.39 -10.56
N GLY A 34 -5.20 5.34 -10.05
CA GLY A 34 -6.07 5.44 -8.88
C GLY A 34 -6.27 4.08 -8.23
N PHE A 35 -5.90 3.94 -6.96
CA PHE A 35 -6.08 2.71 -6.19
C PHE A 35 -6.04 2.95 -4.68
N SER A 36 -6.46 1.95 -3.92
CA SER A 36 -6.36 1.96 -2.46
C SER A 36 -4.98 1.49 -2.01
N LEU A 37 -4.34 2.20 -1.08
CA LEU A 37 -3.09 1.77 -0.42
C LEU A 37 -3.35 0.73 0.66
N ILE A 38 -4.61 0.57 1.05
CA ILE A 38 -5.05 -0.35 2.10
C ILE A 38 -4.77 -1.80 1.69
N ASP A 39 -4.08 -2.52 2.57
CA ASP A 39 -3.63 -3.91 2.35
C ASP A 39 -2.88 -4.11 1.03
N SER A 40 -2.30 -3.03 0.49
CA SER A 40 -1.68 -3.07 -0.84
C SER A 40 -0.33 -3.78 -0.86
N HIS A 41 0.32 -3.99 0.28
CA HIS A 41 1.63 -4.66 0.40
C HIS A 41 1.72 -6.05 -0.27
N LYS A 42 0.59 -6.72 -0.50
CA LYS A 42 0.52 -8.03 -1.16
C LYS A 42 0.67 -7.96 -2.68
N TRP A 43 0.28 -6.83 -3.27
CA TRP A 43 0.20 -6.66 -4.73
C TRP A 43 0.95 -5.42 -5.22
N LEU A 44 1.32 -4.49 -4.35
CA LEU A 44 2.01 -3.25 -4.68
C LEU A 44 3.39 -3.23 -4.02
N GLN A 45 4.41 -3.00 -4.83
CA GLN A 45 5.77 -2.73 -4.38
C GLN A 45 6.17 -1.33 -4.83
N ILE A 46 6.76 -0.56 -3.92
CA ILE A 46 7.23 0.80 -4.19
C ILE A 46 8.72 0.86 -3.90
N VAL A 47 9.48 1.32 -4.90
CA VAL A 47 10.92 1.53 -4.79
C VAL A 47 11.23 2.99 -5.04
N ARG A 48 11.92 3.63 -4.10
CA ARG A 48 12.48 4.96 -4.24
C ARG A 48 13.91 4.88 -4.76
N ARG A 49 14.19 5.64 -5.80
CA ARG A 49 15.55 5.90 -6.28
C ARG A 49 15.71 7.39 -6.55
N ALA A 50 16.58 8.06 -5.80
CA ALA A 50 16.77 9.50 -5.84
C ALA A 50 15.43 10.28 -5.67
N GLU A 51 15.08 11.14 -6.62
CA GLU A 51 13.82 11.91 -6.71
C GLU A 51 12.68 11.19 -7.45
N CYS A 52 12.80 9.87 -7.65
CA CYS A 52 11.80 9.05 -8.33
C CYS A 52 11.21 7.96 -7.42
N LEU A 53 9.94 7.66 -7.67
CA LEU A 53 9.25 6.47 -7.16
C LEU A 53 8.86 5.56 -8.32
N LEU A 54 9.22 4.28 -8.22
CA LEU A 54 8.77 3.23 -9.11
C LEU A 54 7.72 2.40 -8.38
N PHE A 55 6.54 2.31 -8.98
CA PHE A 55 5.43 1.50 -8.52
C PHE A 55 5.33 0.27 -9.38
N ARG A 56 5.29 -0.90 -8.73
CA ARG A 56 5.07 -2.19 -9.36
C ARG A 56 3.82 -2.80 -8.76
N ALA A 57 2.73 -2.75 -9.51
CA ALA A 57 1.45 -3.36 -9.16
C ALA A 57 1.32 -4.70 -9.88
N GLN A 58 1.08 -5.77 -9.12
CA GLN A 58 0.92 -7.12 -9.61
C GLN A 58 -0.53 -7.57 -9.41
N ALA A 59 -1.22 -7.85 -10.51
CA ALA A 59 -2.60 -8.32 -10.50
C ALA A 59 -2.68 -9.63 -11.28
N LYS A 60 -2.93 -10.76 -10.59
CA LYS A 60 -3.00 -12.10 -11.18
C LYS A 60 -1.75 -12.41 -12.03
N SER A 61 -1.90 -12.45 -13.36
CA SER A 61 -0.85 -12.72 -14.35
C SER A 61 -0.22 -11.45 -14.95
N GLU A 62 -0.72 -10.26 -14.60
CA GLU A 62 -0.28 -9.00 -15.18
C GLU A 62 0.49 -8.17 -14.16
N CYS A 63 1.55 -7.51 -14.65
CA CYS A 63 2.36 -6.60 -13.86
C CYS A 63 2.31 -5.22 -14.52
N ARG A 64 1.72 -4.25 -13.83
CA ARG A 64 1.71 -2.85 -14.25
C ARG A 64 2.82 -2.11 -13.51
N MET A 65 3.69 -1.46 -14.27
CA MET A 65 4.75 -0.62 -13.73
C MET A 65 4.57 0.81 -14.20
N PHE A 66 4.69 1.75 -13.28
CA PHE A 66 4.74 3.16 -13.60
C PHE A 66 5.73 3.87 -12.68
N ARG A 67 6.29 4.97 -13.17
CA ARG A 67 7.30 5.76 -12.46
C ARG A 67 6.82 7.19 -12.33
N VAL A 68 7.02 7.76 -11.15
CA VAL A 68 6.81 9.18 -10.86
C VAL A 68 8.15 9.82 -10.59
N GLN A 69 8.39 10.98 -11.20
CA GLN A 69 9.53 11.85 -10.90
C GLN A 69 8.99 13.15 -10.35
N PHE A 70 9.45 13.55 -9.17
CA PHE A 70 9.00 14.78 -8.52
C PHE A 70 9.63 15.99 -9.22
N GLY A 71 8.83 16.99 -9.57
CA GLY A 71 9.29 18.27 -10.11
C GLY A 71 9.66 19.26 -9.00
N GLY A 72 10.49 20.25 -9.34
CA GLY A 72 10.92 21.31 -8.43
C GLY A 72 11.94 22.23 -9.10
N ALA A 73 12.16 23.41 -8.52
CA ALA A 73 13.12 24.39 -9.05
C ALA A 73 14.58 23.96 -8.85
N ALA A 74 14.84 23.15 -7.82
CA ALA A 74 16.15 22.62 -7.48
C ALA A 74 16.08 21.16 -7.06
N LYS A 75 17.19 20.45 -7.18
CA LYS A 75 17.28 19.00 -6.87
C LYS A 75 16.94 18.71 -5.40
N GLU A 76 17.32 19.61 -4.50
CA GLU A 76 17.04 19.52 -3.07
C GLU A 76 15.53 19.55 -2.80
N GLN A 77 14.81 20.44 -3.47
CA GLN A 77 13.36 20.56 -3.36
C GLN A 77 12.65 19.32 -3.93
N MET A 78 13.08 18.82 -5.09
CA MET A 78 12.55 17.58 -5.67
C MET A 78 12.75 16.40 -4.71
N ARG A 79 13.91 16.32 -4.07
CA ARG A 79 14.24 15.29 -3.07
C ARG A 79 13.36 15.44 -1.83
N GLU A 80 13.10 16.64 -1.36
CA GLU A 80 12.22 16.92 -0.21
C GLU A 80 10.78 16.46 -0.50
N PHE A 81 10.21 16.83 -1.65
CA PHE A 81 8.89 16.37 -2.05
C PHE A 81 8.82 14.84 -2.15
N CYS A 82 9.84 14.23 -2.75
CA CYS A 82 9.93 12.77 -2.81
C CYS A 82 10.03 12.14 -1.41
N CYS A 83 10.83 12.70 -0.50
CA CYS A 83 10.95 12.23 0.89
C CYS A 83 9.61 12.33 1.63
N SER A 84 8.93 13.47 1.53
CA SER A 84 7.64 13.70 2.17
C SER A 84 6.58 12.71 1.67
N CYS A 85 6.53 12.46 0.35
CA CYS A 85 5.64 11.46 -0.21
C CYS A 85 5.96 10.04 0.28
N VAL A 86 7.25 9.67 0.37
CA VAL A 86 7.68 8.37 0.90
C VAL A 86 7.25 8.20 2.36
N GLN A 87 7.41 9.23 3.19
CA GLN A 87 6.94 9.22 4.58
C GLN A 87 5.44 8.96 4.66
N LYS A 88 4.65 9.59 3.80
CA LYS A 88 3.19 9.36 3.72
C LYS A 88 2.82 7.97 3.21
N LEU A 89 3.53 7.44 2.23
CA LEU A 89 3.30 6.07 1.75
C LEU A 89 3.67 5.02 2.80
N ALA A 90 4.71 5.29 3.61
CA ALA A 90 5.18 4.40 4.67
C ALA A 90 4.15 4.19 5.80
N GLU A 91 3.14 5.07 5.92
CA GLU A 91 1.99 4.87 6.82
C GLU A 91 1.11 3.66 6.40
N TYR A 92 1.22 3.20 5.15
CA TYR A 92 0.36 2.13 4.58
C TYR A 92 1.13 0.88 4.14
N LEU A 93 2.32 1.05 3.55
CA LEU A 93 3.15 -0.06 3.06
C LEU A 93 4.64 0.31 3.05
N PRO A 94 5.55 -0.67 3.19
CA PRO A 94 6.98 -0.38 3.16
C PRO A 94 7.42 0.12 1.78
N VAL A 95 8.19 1.21 1.78
CA VAL A 95 8.84 1.75 0.56
C VAL A 95 10.32 1.39 0.60
N GLN A 96 10.79 0.66 -0.40
CA GLN A 96 12.21 0.27 -0.49
C GLN A 96 13.03 1.46 -0.97
N VAL A 97 14.09 1.83 -0.26
CA VAL A 97 14.96 2.94 -0.63
C VAL A 97 16.28 2.40 -1.16
N THR A 98 16.63 2.76 -2.40
CA THR A 98 17.93 2.43 -3.01
C THR A 98 18.75 3.70 -3.18
N GLU A 99 19.67 3.96 -2.26
CA GLU A 99 20.67 5.03 -2.39
C GLU A 99 22.03 4.42 -2.75
N GLY A 100 22.45 4.57 -4.02
CA GLY A 100 23.77 4.13 -4.48
C GLY A 100 23.97 4.23 -5.99
N PRO A 101 25.19 4.52 -6.48
CA PRO A 101 25.54 4.37 -7.89
C PRO A 101 25.71 2.87 -8.19
N GLY A 102 24.80 2.32 -9.00
CA GLY A 102 24.97 1.03 -9.67
C GLY A 102 25.17 -0.18 -8.75
N GLN A 103 24.12 -0.62 -8.05
CA GLN A 103 24.00 -2.03 -7.71
C GLN A 103 23.00 -2.67 -8.67
N GLN A 104 23.55 -3.52 -9.54
CA GLN A 104 22.78 -4.41 -10.40
C GLN A 104 21.72 -5.11 -9.55
N LEU A 105 20.47 -4.98 -9.99
CA LEU A 105 19.41 -5.91 -9.64
C LEU A 105 19.95 -7.32 -9.92
N HIS A 106 20.28 -8.07 -8.88
CA HIS A 106 20.55 -9.50 -8.99
C HIS A 106 19.20 -10.18 -9.23
N PRO A 107 18.92 -10.76 -10.41
CA PRO A 107 17.80 -11.64 -10.59
C PRO A 107 18.26 -13.03 -10.17
N SER A 108 18.10 -13.39 -8.90
CA SER A 108 18.26 -14.79 -8.49
C SER A 108 17.01 -15.56 -8.86
N LEU A 109 16.88 -15.91 -10.14
CA LEU A 109 16.14 -17.08 -10.62
C LEU A 109 16.58 -17.41 -12.05
N SER A 110 17.02 -18.66 -12.21
CA SER A 110 17.33 -19.39 -13.46
C SER A 110 18.58 -18.97 -14.26
N GLN A 111 19.75 -19.46 -13.83
CA GLN A 111 20.74 -19.94 -14.81
C GLN A 111 20.29 -21.31 -15.31
N VAL A 112 19.46 -21.34 -16.35
CA VAL A 112 19.43 -22.44 -17.31
C VAL A 112 20.38 -22.01 -18.42
N GLY A 113 21.64 -22.41 -18.30
CA GLY A 113 22.63 -22.24 -19.35
C GLY A 113 22.33 -23.20 -20.50
N ASN A 114 22.06 -22.65 -21.68
CA ASN A 114 22.18 -23.37 -22.94
C ASN A 114 23.43 -22.84 -23.65
N GLY A 115 24.55 -23.52 -23.43
CA GLY A 115 25.76 -23.39 -24.22
C GLY A 115 26.22 -24.78 -24.60
N ALA A 116 25.93 -25.18 -25.84
CA ALA A 116 26.43 -26.42 -26.42
C ALA A 116 27.96 -26.33 -26.57
N ASN A 117 28.68 -27.33 -26.03
CA ASN A 117 29.85 -27.99 -26.64
C ASN A 117 30.37 -29.13 -25.73
N GLN A 118 30.04 -30.35 -26.14
CA GLN A 118 30.89 -31.55 -26.26
C GLN A 118 31.82 -32.06 -25.12
N GLU A 119 31.49 -33.29 -24.67
CA GLU A 119 32.38 -34.42 -24.30
C GLU A 119 33.32 -34.36 -23.06
N ARG A 120 32.98 -35.08 -21.97
CA ARG A 120 33.51 -36.43 -21.69
C ARG A 120 33.00 -37.06 -20.38
N ASP A 121 32.76 -38.37 -20.49
CA ASP A 121 32.52 -39.45 -19.53
C ASP A 121 33.20 -39.35 -18.14
N THR A 122 32.48 -39.71 -17.07
CA THR A 122 32.76 -40.87 -16.18
C THR A 122 31.84 -40.94 -14.94
N ASP A 123 31.43 -42.17 -14.63
CA ASP A 123 30.60 -42.62 -13.50
C ASP A 123 31.08 -42.22 -12.09
N ARG A 124 30.13 -42.15 -11.13
CA ARG A 124 30.00 -43.11 -10.00
C ARG A 124 29.48 -42.50 -8.67
N ASN A 125 28.33 -43.04 -8.23
CA ASN A 125 27.89 -43.32 -6.84
C ASN A 125 27.45 -42.21 -5.84
N ALA A 126 26.15 -42.29 -5.50
CA ALA A 126 25.58 -42.73 -4.20
C ALA A 126 25.18 -41.71 -3.11
N ALA A 127 23.96 -41.98 -2.60
CA ALA A 127 23.36 -41.72 -1.28
C ALA A 127 22.97 -40.25 -0.94
N ALA A 128 21.69 -39.84 -0.91
CA ALA A 128 20.53 -40.25 -0.10
C ALA A 128 20.19 -39.20 0.99
N LEU A 129 18.87 -38.92 1.14
CA LEU A 129 18.17 -38.46 2.36
C LEU A 129 18.38 -36.96 2.77
N HIS A 130 17.38 -36.09 2.97
CA HIS A 130 16.05 -36.26 3.56
C HIS A 130 14.97 -35.31 3.00
N LYS A 131 13.75 -35.86 2.99
CA LYS A 131 12.43 -35.22 2.93
C LYS A 131 12.20 -34.31 4.14
N ALA A 132 11.66 -33.12 3.92
CA ALA A 132 10.62 -32.54 4.79
C ALA A 132 9.71 -31.69 3.90
N ALA A 133 8.53 -32.24 3.59
CA ALA A 133 7.46 -31.54 2.92
C ALA A 133 6.77 -30.63 3.96
N GLU A 134 7.07 -29.34 3.91
CA GLU A 134 6.27 -28.35 4.62
C GLU A 134 5.02 -28.02 3.78
N PRO A 135 3.83 -27.89 4.40
CA PRO A 135 2.58 -27.73 3.67
C PRO A 135 2.59 -26.41 2.93
N ARG A 136 2.37 -26.47 1.62
CA ARG A 136 2.04 -25.31 0.81
C ARG A 136 0.77 -24.69 1.38
N LEU A 137 0.92 -23.62 2.16
CA LEU A 137 -0.19 -22.75 2.49
C LEU A 137 -0.66 -22.11 1.19
N ASP A 138 -1.80 -22.57 0.70
CA ASP A 138 -2.54 -21.98 -0.41
C ASP A 138 -2.68 -20.47 -0.18
N PRO A 139 -2.14 -19.59 -1.05
CA PRO A 139 -2.21 -18.13 -0.86
C PRO A 139 -3.61 -17.53 -1.07
N CYS A 140 -4.65 -18.35 -1.17
CA CYS A 140 -5.99 -17.93 -1.62
C CYS A 140 -6.90 -17.37 -0.52
N THR A 141 -6.44 -17.21 0.72
CA THR A 141 -7.24 -16.65 1.83
C THR A 141 -6.85 -15.23 2.26
N ALA A 142 -5.91 -14.58 1.57
CA ALA A 142 -5.40 -13.27 1.99
C ALA A 142 -5.73 -12.12 1.02
N LEU A 143 -6.81 -12.20 0.22
CA LEU A 143 -7.47 -10.99 -0.27
C LEU A 143 -7.89 -10.22 0.99
N GLY A 144 -7.43 -8.97 1.16
CA GLY A 144 -7.69 -8.15 2.36
C GLY A 144 -9.10 -8.43 2.87
N GLU A 145 -9.20 -8.98 4.08
CA GLU A 145 -10.42 -9.64 4.57
C GLU A 145 -11.58 -8.70 4.29
N SER A 146 -12.45 -9.06 3.34
CA SER A 146 -13.70 -8.32 3.16
C SER A 146 -14.48 -8.57 4.45
N ARG A 147 -14.35 -7.63 5.39
CA ARG A 147 -14.99 -7.76 6.69
C ARG A 147 -16.46 -7.43 6.49
N SER A 148 -17.30 -8.39 6.85
CA SER A 148 -18.73 -8.14 6.96
C SER A 148 -18.99 -6.97 7.92
N VAL A 149 -20.12 -6.28 7.71
CA VAL A 149 -20.58 -5.19 8.61
C VAL A 149 -20.58 -5.64 10.07
N ARG A 150 -20.91 -6.92 10.30
CA ARG A 150 -20.85 -7.58 11.61
C ARG A 150 -19.45 -7.62 12.22
N GLN A 151 -18.45 -8.04 11.44
CA GLN A 151 -17.05 -8.09 11.91
C GLN A 151 -16.51 -6.68 12.21
N LEU A 152 -16.95 -5.68 11.46
CA LEU A 152 -16.62 -4.28 11.72
C LEU A 152 -17.26 -3.78 13.02
N ALA A 153 -18.56 -4.03 13.22
CA ALA A 153 -19.26 -3.68 14.46
C ALA A 153 -18.61 -4.34 15.69
N GLN A 154 -18.25 -5.63 15.59
CA GLN A 154 -17.51 -6.35 16.64
C GLN A 154 -16.16 -5.71 16.94
N SER A 155 -15.46 -5.20 15.92
CA SER A 155 -14.14 -4.57 16.10
C SER A 155 -14.24 -3.21 16.79
N VAL A 156 -15.30 -2.44 16.52
CA VAL A 156 -15.57 -1.14 17.18
C VAL A 156 -15.93 -1.33 18.66
N LEU A 157 -16.67 -2.39 18.98
CA LEU A 157 -17.06 -2.71 20.36
C LEU A 157 -15.93 -3.36 21.17
N ARG A 158 -14.91 -3.92 20.52
CA ARG A 158 -13.71 -4.45 21.17
C ARG A 158 -12.69 -3.33 21.45
N LYS A 159 -11.79 -3.58 22.41
CA LYS A 159 -10.74 -2.61 22.78
C LYS A 159 -9.90 -2.24 21.54
N PRO A 160 -9.43 -0.98 21.42
CA PRO A 160 -8.84 -0.42 20.19
C PRO A 160 -7.57 -1.12 19.67
N ALA A 161 -6.99 -2.04 20.43
CA ALA A 161 -5.75 -2.73 20.07
C ALA A 161 -5.87 -3.71 18.88
N GLU A 162 -7.09 -4.07 18.44
CA GLU A 162 -7.31 -5.07 17.37
C GLU A 162 -7.76 -4.47 16.02
N LEU A 163 -7.87 -3.14 15.95
CA LEU A 163 -8.37 -2.47 14.75
C LEU A 163 -7.29 -2.36 13.66
N PRO A 164 -7.60 -2.71 12.40
CA PRO A 164 -6.69 -2.51 11.27
C PRO A 164 -6.21 -1.06 11.19
N LEU A 165 -4.99 -0.84 10.68
CA LEU A 165 -4.31 0.48 10.63
C LEU A 165 -5.18 1.62 10.09
N LEU A 166 -6.13 1.33 9.20
CA LEU A 166 -7.08 2.30 8.64
C LEU A 166 -7.97 2.97 9.71
N TYR A 167 -8.37 2.23 10.74
CA TYR A 167 -9.20 2.73 11.83
C TYR A 167 -8.36 3.47 12.89
N GLN A 168 -7.03 3.43 12.79
CA GLN A 168 -6.12 4.19 13.65
C GLN A 168 -5.86 5.60 13.11
N HIS A 169 -6.14 5.85 11.83
CA HIS A 169 -6.05 7.17 11.24
C HIS A 169 -7.34 7.96 11.53
N SER A 170 -7.27 8.88 12.50
CA SER A 170 -8.33 9.86 12.69
C SER A 170 -8.29 10.87 11.53
N ALA A 171 -9.41 11.04 10.84
CA ALA A 171 -9.58 12.14 9.88
C ALA A 171 -9.55 13.52 10.57
N TRP A 172 -9.76 13.56 11.88
CA TRP A 172 -9.76 14.77 12.71
C TRP A 172 -8.45 14.86 13.50
N GLN A 173 -7.74 15.98 13.35
CA GLN A 173 -6.61 16.27 14.24
C GLN A 173 -7.14 16.56 15.65
N ALA A 174 -6.34 16.31 16.70
CA ALA A 174 -6.77 16.44 18.09
C ALA A 174 -7.33 17.84 18.42
N GLU A 175 -6.81 18.86 17.74
CA GLU A 175 -7.20 20.26 17.86
C GLU A 175 -8.59 20.55 17.27
N GLN A 176 -9.02 19.78 16.27
CA GLN A 176 -10.32 19.92 15.61
C GLN A 176 -11.44 19.17 16.34
N LEU A 177 -11.08 18.19 17.18
CA LEU A 177 -12.04 17.40 17.94
C LEU A 177 -12.73 18.24 19.02
N GLY A 178 -12.00 19.17 19.65
CA GLY A 178 -12.53 19.98 20.76
C GLY A 178 -13.79 20.78 20.41
N PRO A 179 -13.79 21.59 19.34
CA PRO A 179 -14.98 22.32 18.91
C PRO A 179 -16.16 21.40 18.54
N PHE A 180 -15.90 20.25 17.90
CA PHE A 180 -16.93 19.29 17.55
C PHE A 180 -17.60 18.67 18.79
N ILE A 181 -16.81 18.24 19.77
CA ILE A 181 -17.34 17.69 21.03
C ILE A 181 -18.18 18.73 21.78
N ARG A 182 -17.75 20.00 21.80
CA ARG A 182 -18.56 21.08 22.42
C ARG A 182 -19.92 21.22 21.75
N LEU A 183 -19.98 21.15 20.42
CA LEU A 183 -21.24 21.20 19.69
C LEU A 183 -22.15 20.02 20.07
N CYS A 184 -21.60 18.79 20.12
CA CYS A 184 -22.35 17.62 20.56
C CYS A 184 -22.90 17.77 21.99
N LEU A 185 -22.11 18.33 22.91
CA LEU A 185 -22.53 18.53 24.30
C LEU A 185 -23.58 19.65 24.49
N LEU A 186 -23.72 20.56 23.52
CA LEU A 186 -24.78 21.57 23.54
C LEU A 186 -26.13 21.01 23.08
N ASP A 187 -26.11 19.89 22.35
CA ASP A 187 -27.32 19.19 21.95
C ASP A 187 -27.81 18.26 23.07
N GLN A 188 -28.98 18.57 23.63
CA GLN A 188 -29.59 17.78 24.69
C GLN A 188 -29.97 16.36 24.26
N GLN A 189 -30.10 16.12 22.95
CA GLN A 189 -30.44 14.80 22.40
C GLN A 189 -29.20 13.94 22.17
N PHE A 190 -28.00 14.51 22.21
CA PHE A 190 -26.77 13.79 21.91
C PHE A 190 -26.54 12.54 22.76
N PRO A 191 -26.77 12.54 24.11
CA PRO A 191 -26.64 11.31 24.91
C PRO A 191 -27.55 10.18 24.42
N ALA A 192 -28.81 10.49 24.11
CA ALA A 192 -29.77 9.51 23.60
C ALA A 192 -29.38 9.00 22.20
N PHE A 193 -28.81 9.86 21.35
CA PHE A 193 -28.25 9.44 20.07
C PHE A 193 -27.08 8.47 20.24
N VAL A 194 -26.14 8.76 21.15
CA VAL A 194 -25.00 7.88 21.43
C VAL A 194 -25.49 6.51 21.90
N GLU A 195 -26.43 6.45 22.85
CA GLU A 195 -27.04 5.20 23.30
C GLU A 195 -27.70 4.42 22.15
N ALA A 196 -28.41 5.12 21.25
CA ALA A 196 -29.04 4.50 20.09
C ALA A 196 -28.00 3.90 19.13
N VAL A 197 -26.88 4.59 18.90
CA VAL A 197 -25.76 4.09 18.08
C VAL A 197 -25.12 2.86 18.71
N GLU A 198 -24.85 2.89 20.02
CA GLU A 198 -24.28 1.74 20.75
C GLU A 198 -25.19 0.51 20.70
N LYS A 199 -26.51 0.72 20.84
CA LYS A 199 -27.51 -0.34 20.74
C LYS A 199 -27.55 -0.95 19.34
N GLU A 200 -27.52 -0.12 18.31
CA GLU A 200 -27.54 -0.56 16.92
C GLU A 200 -26.24 -1.30 16.55
N LEU A 201 -25.08 -0.82 17.01
CA LEU A 201 -23.81 -1.52 16.86
C LEU A 201 -23.84 -2.90 17.52
N SER A 202 -24.42 -3.01 18.72
CA SER A 202 -24.57 -4.28 19.44
C SER A 202 -25.48 -5.25 18.66
N ARG A 203 -26.61 -4.76 18.14
CA ARG A 203 -27.54 -5.55 17.30
C ARG A 203 -26.87 -6.15 16.06
N LEU A 204 -25.99 -5.39 15.41
CA LEU A 204 -25.23 -5.87 14.24
C LEU A 204 -24.29 -7.03 14.58
N THR A 205 -23.93 -7.22 15.86
CA THR A 205 -23.06 -8.32 16.29
C THR A 205 -23.81 -9.60 16.66
N GLU A 206 -25.11 -9.53 16.95
CA GLU A 206 -25.93 -10.63 17.49
C GLU A 206 -26.58 -11.54 16.42
N GLY A 207 -26.62 -11.13 15.15
CA GLY A 207 -27.37 -11.83 14.08
C GLY A 207 -26.68 -12.98 13.35
#